data_AF-A0A397TVN9-F1
#
_entry.id   AF-A0A397TVN9-F1
#
_cell.length_a   1.000
_cell.length_b   1.000
_cell.length_c   1.000
_cell.angle_alpha   90.00
_cell.angle_beta   90.00
_cell.angle_gamma   90.00
#
_symmetry.space_group_name_H-M   'P 1'
#
loop_
_entity.id
_entity.type
_entity.pdbx_description
1 polymer ?
#
loop_
_entity_poly.entity_id
_entity_poly.type
_entity_poly.pdbx_seq_one_letter_code
_entity_poly.pdbx_strand_id
1 'polypeptide(L)'
;MRKNKTKRHRLTEFIEVLKEKSNEYNHFAICNACKEAKGQDYTYSNKFVNTKRLVKSHLKNCTYFKNEKEEDEAKRILDNTDSEKSKNKKKRQREYDSDEEFSTGSNIEVEQTHKGH
;
A
#
# COMPACT_ATOMS: atom_id res chain seq x y z
N MET A 1 -33.14 -17.79 13.87
CA MET A 1 -32.29 -17.17 12.82
C MET A 1 -30.82 -17.47 13.13
N ARG A 2 -30.16 -18.34 12.36
CA ARG A 2 -28.71 -18.60 12.53
C ARG A 2 -27.95 -17.39 11.99
N LYS A 3 -27.40 -16.57 12.88
CA LYS A 3 -26.50 -15.48 12.49
C LYS A 3 -25.24 -16.13 11.92
N ASN A 4 -25.14 -16.22 10.60
CA ASN A 4 -23.88 -16.57 9.94
C ASN A 4 -22.90 -15.44 10.27
N LYS A 5 -22.18 -15.59 11.37
CA LYS A 5 -21.12 -14.69 11.81
C LYS A 5 -19.99 -14.90 10.81
N THR A 6 -20.03 -14.14 9.71
CA THR A 6 -18.94 -14.10 8.71
C THR A 6 -17.64 -13.94 9.49
N LYS A 7 -16.80 -14.98 9.47
CA LYS A 7 -15.53 -14.97 10.21
C LYS A 7 -14.76 -13.75 9.73
N ARG A 8 -14.61 -12.77 10.62
CA ARG A 8 -13.74 -11.62 10.38
C ARG A 8 -12.36 -12.18 10.07
N HIS A 9 -11.76 -11.76 8.95
CA HIS A 9 -10.40 -12.16 8.64
C HIS A 9 -9.46 -11.75 9.79
N ARG A 10 -8.43 -12.55 10.09
CA ARG A 10 -7.49 -12.32 11.20
C ARG A 10 -6.88 -10.90 11.19
N LEU A 11 -6.71 -10.32 10.01
CA LEU A 11 -6.20 -8.95 9.88
C LEU A 11 -7.13 -7.86 10.43
N THR A 12 -8.41 -8.16 10.68
CA THR A 12 -9.35 -7.21 11.30
C THR A 12 -8.93 -6.82 12.71
N GLU A 13 -8.06 -7.59 13.38
CA GLU A 13 -7.58 -7.28 14.73
C GLU A 13 -6.59 -6.11 14.74
N PHE A 14 -5.95 -5.81 13.60
CA PHE A 14 -4.96 -4.75 13.46
C PHE A 14 -5.52 -3.48 12.80
N ILE A 15 -6.82 -3.46 12.51
CA ILE A 15 -7.51 -2.33 11.90
C ILE A 15 -8.79 -2.00 12.65
N GLU A 16 -9.19 -0.73 12.60
CA GLU A 16 -10.48 -0.27 13.04
C GLU A 16 -11.34 0.04 11.81
N VAL A 17 -12.51 -0.61 11.71
CA VAL A 17 -13.44 -0.42 10.59
C VAL A 17 -14.35 0.76 10.91
N LEU A 18 -14.32 1.79 10.07
CA LEU A 18 -15.13 2.98 10.22
C LEU A 18 -16.58 2.71 9.81
N LYS A 19 -17.52 3.49 10.36
CA LYS A 19 -18.93 3.48 9.92
C LYS A 19 -19.12 4.08 8.53
N GLU A 20 -18.14 4.88 8.07
CA GLU A 20 -18.14 5.48 6.75
C GLU A 20 -17.97 4.42 5.65
N LYS A 21 -18.87 4.45 4.67
CA LYS A 21 -18.81 3.58 3.49
C LYS A 21 -17.84 4.14 2.47
N SER A 22 -16.98 3.28 1.94
CA SER A 22 -16.18 3.58 0.74
C SER A 22 -16.96 3.33 -0.54
N ASN A 23 -17.82 2.31 -0.54
CA ASN A 23 -18.76 2.00 -1.62
C ASN A 23 -19.96 1.23 -1.04
N GLU A 24 -20.88 0.79 -1.89
CA GLU A 24 -22.07 0.04 -1.48
C GLU A 24 -21.76 -1.18 -0.58
N TYR A 25 -20.64 -1.84 -0.83
CA TYR A 25 -20.25 -3.11 -0.21
C TYR A 25 -19.18 -2.98 0.88
N ASN A 26 -18.33 -1.96 0.82
CA ASN A 26 -17.13 -1.85 1.65
C ASN A 26 -17.11 -0.58 2.48
N HIS A 27 -16.59 -0.70 3.69
CA HIS A 27 -16.34 0.41 4.60
C HIS A 27 -14.88 0.84 4.54
N PHE A 28 -14.59 2.05 5.01
CA PHE A 28 -13.22 2.45 5.29
C PHE A 28 -12.69 1.78 6.55
N ALA A 29 -11.37 1.69 6.63
CA ALA A 29 -10.64 1.19 7.79
C ALA A 29 -9.39 2.04 8.02
N ILE A 30 -8.96 2.08 9.27
CA ILE A 30 -7.70 2.71 9.71
C ILE A 30 -6.83 1.66 10.37
N CYS A 31 -5.52 1.85 10.34
CA CYS A 31 -4.54 0.96 10.97
C CYS A 31 -4.33 1.37 12.42
N ASN A 32 -4.42 0.41 13.36
CA ASN A 32 -4.29 0.70 14.80
C ASN A 32 -2.88 1.21 15.13
N ALA A 33 -1.84 0.56 14.62
CA ALA A 33 -0.46 1.00 14.83
C ALA A 33 -0.19 2.43 14.29
N CYS A 34 -0.80 2.80 13.15
CA CYS A 34 -0.71 4.18 12.64
C CYS A 34 -1.43 5.18 13.54
N LYS A 35 -2.58 4.79 14.11
CA LYS A 35 -3.37 5.61 15.04
C LYS A 35 -2.59 5.89 16.32
N GLU A 36 -1.93 4.86 16.86
CA GLU A 36 -1.13 4.98 18.08
C GLU A 36 0.14 5.81 17.84
N ALA A 37 0.80 5.64 16.69
CA ALA A 37 2.07 6.33 16.40
C ALA A 37 1.93 7.79 15.94
N LYS A 38 0.88 8.13 15.18
CA LYS A 38 0.69 9.45 14.55
C LYS A 38 -0.58 10.18 14.98
N GLY A 39 -1.42 9.55 15.78
CA GLY A 39 -2.69 10.11 16.21
C GLY A 39 -3.80 9.97 15.17
N GLN A 40 -5.00 10.38 15.60
CA GLN A 40 -6.24 10.13 14.89
C GLN A 40 -6.35 10.91 13.57
N ASP A 41 -6.01 12.20 13.55
CA ASP A 41 -6.14 13.05 12.34
C ASP A 41 -5.33 12.52 11.15
N TYR A 42 -4.09 12.10 11.40
CA TYR A 42 -3.25 11.46 10.39
C TYR A 42 -3.87 10.15 9.89
N THR A 43 -4.40 9.32 10.79
CA THR A 43 -4.96 8.02 10.40
C THR A 43 -6.24 8.16 9.61
N TYR A 44 -7.11 9.10 9.97
CA TYR A 44 -8.34 9.38 9.25
C TYR A 44 -8.07 9.93 7.84
N SER A 45 -7.02 10.74 7.70
CA SER A 45 -6.55 11.22 6.38
C SER A 45 -5.97 10.09 5.52
N ASN A 46 -5.41 9.06 6.14
CA ASN A 46 -4.80 7.89 5.49
C ASN A 46 -5.64 6.61 5.58
N LYS A 47 -6.97 6.76 5.72
CA LYS A 47 -7.90 5.62 5.73
C LYS A 47 -7.88 4.88 4.39
N PHE A 48 -8.15 3.58 4.42
CA PHE A 48 -8.17 2.72 3.24
C PHE A 48 -9.42 1.85 3.21
N VAL A 49 -9.76 1.30 2.04
CA VAL A 49 -10.94 0.44 1.91
C VAL A 49 -10.69 -0.90 2.60
N ASN A 50 -11.64 -1.35 3.42
CA ASN A 50 -11.60 -2.60 4.17
C ASN A 50 -11.76 -3.83 3.26
N THR A 51 -10.75 -4.09 2.44
CA THR A 51 -10.61 -5.32 1.65
C THR A 51 -9.36 -6.05 2.10
N LYS A 52 -9.41 -7.40 2.17
CA LYS A 52 -8.27 -8.23 2.59
C LYS A 52 -6.97 -7.84 1.86
N ARG A 53 -7.05 -7.58 0.55
CA ARG A 53 -5.91 -7.18 -0.28
C ARG A 53 -5.28 -5.86 0.17
N LEU A 54 -6.09 -4.83 0.39
CA LEU A 54 -5.60 -3.51 0.79
C LEU A 54 -5.12 -3.49 2.24
N VAL A 55 -5.82 -4.17 3.14
CA VAL A 55 -5.38 -4.36 4.54
C VAL A 55 -4.01 -5.03 4.58
N LYS A 56 -3.85 -6.16 3.88
CA LYS A 56 -2.55 -6.88 3.80
C LYS A 56 -1.45 -5.99 3.20
N SER A 57 -1.77 -5.26 2.13
CA SER A 57 -0.83 -4.35 1.47
C SER A 57 -0.40 -3.19 2.37
N HIS A 58 -1.32 -2.64 3.16
CA HIS A 58 -1.02 -1.57 4.11
C HIS A 58 -0.11 -2.10 5.22
N LEU A 59 -0.52 -3.17 5.91
CA LEU A 59 0.25 -3.75 7.02
C LEU A 59 1.65 -4.21 6.59
N LYS A 60 1.81 -4.74 5.38
CA LYS A 60 3.12 -5.12 4.82
C LYS A 60 4.08 -3.94 4.68
N ASN A 61 3.57 -2.75 4.39
CA ASN A 61 4.38 -1.53 4.17
C ASN A 61 4.36 -0.58 5.36
N CYS A 62 3.52 -0.82 6.36
CA CYS A 62 3.40 0.03 7.54
C CYS A 62 4.60 -0.18 8.47
N THR A 63 5.44 0.84 8.60
CA THR A 63 6.61 0.83 9.51
C THR A 63 6.18 0.76 10.96
N TYR A 64 5.12 1.47 11.35
CA TYR A 64 4.60 1.44 12.74
C TYR A 64 4.14 0.04 13.14
N PHE A 65 3.44 -0.67 12.24
CA PHE A 65 3.01 -2.04 12.48
C PHE A 65 4.19 -3.01 12.65
N LYS A 66 5.23 -2.87 11.81
CA LYS A 66 6.45 -3.68 11.93
C LYS A 66 7.21 -3.41 13.23
N ASN A 67 7.24 -2.16 13.67
CA ASN A 67 7.90 -1.77 14.91
C ASN A 67 7.15 -2.26 16.15
N GLU A 68 5.81 -2.29 16.11
CA GLU A 68 4.97 -2.76 17.23
C GLU A 68 5.07 -4.28 17.45
N LYS A 69 5.19 -5.05 16.36
CA LYS A 69 5.15 -6.52 16.41
C LYS A 69 6.51 -7.21 16.26
N GLU A 70 7.57 -6.46 16.00
CA GLU A 70 8.83 -7.00 15.45
C GLU A 70 8.64 -7.58 14.04
N GLU A 71 9.63 -7.39 13.16
CA GLU A 71 9.46 -7.65 11.72
C GLU A 71 9.10 -9.12 11.41
N ASP A 72 9.66 -10.07 12.16
CA ASP A 72 9.42 -11.50 11.98
C ASP A 72 8.00 -11.93 12.38
N GLU A 73 7.46 -11.40 13.48
CA GLU A 73 6.07 -11.68 13.87
C GLU A 73 5.09 -11.04 12.87
N ALA A 74 5.36 -9.80 12.44
CA ALA A 74 4.57 -9.11 11.44
C ALA A 74 4.50 -9.92 10.13
N LYS A 75 5.64 -10.49 9.67
CA LYS A 75 5.67 -11.40 8.52
C LYS A 75 4.84 -12.65 8.77
N ARG A 76 5.00 -13.32 9.92
CA ARG A 76 4.22 -14.52 10.27
C ARG A 76 2.71 -14.25 10.26
N ILE A 77 2.26 -13.13 10.83
CA ILE A 77 0.85 -12.72 10.82
C ILE A 77 0.34 -12.54 9.38
N LEU A 78 1.13 -11.89 8.52
CA LEU A 78 0.77 -11.65 7.12
C LEU A 78 0.76 -12.93 6.28
N ASP A 79 1.71 -13.84 6.49
CA ASP A 79 1.80 -15.13 5.78
C ASP A 79 0.71 -16.11 6.23
N ASN A 80 0.38 -16.16 7.53
CA ASN A 80 -0.69 -17.03 8.04
C ASN A 80 -2.10 -16.64 7.55
N THR A 81 -2.26 -15.50 6.87
CA THR A 81 -3.56 -15.09 6.32
C THR A 81 -3.83 -15.65 4.92
N ASP A 82 -2.83 -16.31 4.33
CA ASP A 82 -2.79 -16.71 2.92
C ASP A 82 -2.55 -18.22 2.77
N SER A 83 -3.38 -19.06 3.37
CA SER A 83 -3.43 -20.48 2.97
C SER A 83 -4.05 -20.71 1.59
N GLU A 84 -3.95 -19.75 0.67
CA GLU A 84 -4.45 -19.81 -0.71
C GLU A 84 -3.28 -19.57 -1.67
N LYS A 85 -2.76 -20.68 -2.23
CA LYS A 85 -1.65 -20.77 -3.19
C LYS A 85 -1.58 -19.58 -4.15
N SER A 86 -0.44 -18.89 -4.12
CA SER A 86 -0.03 -17.83 -5.03
C SER A 86 -0.27 -18.16 -6.52
N LYS A 87 -1.22 -17.49 -7.16
CA LYS A 87 -1.15 -17.23 -8.60
C LYS A 87 -0.53 -15.86 -8.81
N ASN A 88 0.73 -15.85 -9.24
CA ASN A 88 1.48 -14.67 -9.67
C ASN A 88 0.62 -13.73 -10.53
N LYS A 89 0.38 -12.50 -10.07
CA LYS A 89 -0.19 -11.44 -10.91
C LYS A 89 0.86 -10.36 -11.14
N LYS A 90 1.24 -10.24 -12.42
CA LYS A 90 2.15 -9.25 -13.01
C LYS A 90 1.82 -7.83 -12.52
N LYS A 91 2.87 -7.09 -12.17
CA LYS A 91 2.88 -5.68 -11.79
C LYS A 91 2.50 -4.84 -13.02
N ARG A 92 1.35 -4.16 -13.02
CA ARG A 92 1.10 -3.04 -13.96
C ARG A 92 1.69 -1.79 -13.31
N GLN A 93 2.79 -1.29 -13.87
CA GLN A 93 3.25 0.08 -13.61
C GLN A 93 2.17 1.03 -14.13
N ARG A 94 1.80 2.01 -13.29
CA ARG A 94 0.96 3.14 -13.66
C ARG A 94 1.94 4.26 -14.01
N GLU A 95 2.08 4.58 -15.29
CA GLU A 95 2.83 5.76 -15.73
C GLU A 95 2.06 7.01 -15.28
N TYR A 96 2.77 7.90 -14.60
CA TYR A 96 2.29 9.22 -14.22
C TYR A 96 2.71 10.15 -15.36
N ASP A 97 1.72 10.55 -16.14
CA ASP A 97 1.83 11.62 -17.13
C ASP A 97 1.92 12.95 -16.37
N SER A 98 3.07 13.62 -16.47
CA SER A 98 3.26 14.98 -15.98
C SER A 98 3.99 15.74 -17.08
N ASP A 99 3.19 16.46 -17.86
CA ASP A 99 3.61 17.50 -18.77
C ASP A 99 4.16 18.67 -17.95
N GLU A 100 5.47 18.89 -17.99
CA GLU A 100 6.12 20.11 -17.50
C GLU A 100 7.30 20.40 -18.45
N GLU A 101 7.07 21.29 -19.41
CA GLU A 101 8.13 21.91 -20.21
C GLU A 101 9.08 22.71 -19.30
N PHE A 102 10.38 22.40 -19.35
CA PHE A 102 11.42 23.36 -19.00
C PHE A 102 12.62 23.24 -19.94
N SER A 103 12.91 24.35 -20.62
CA SER A 103 14.00 24.57 -21.56
C SER A 103 15.38 24.76 -20.90
N THR A 104 16.42 24.77 -21.75
CA THR A 104 17.86 25.09 -21.57
C THR A 104 18.76 23.88 -21.26
N GLY A 105 19.65 23.43 -22.15
CA GLY A 105 20.86 24.10 -22.69
C GLY A 105 22.03 23.69 -21.79
N SER A 106 23.11 23.01 -22.18
CA SER A 106 23.95 23.08 -23.39
C SER A 106 24.83 21.82 -23.45
N ASN A 107 25.12 21.25 -24.62
CA ASN A 107 26.21 20.28 -24.79
C ASN A 107 27.14 20.77 -25.90
N ILE A 108 28.35 21.14 -25.50
CA ILE A 108 29.53 21.28 -26.35
C ILE A 108 30.26 19.93 -26.26
N GLU A 109 30.47 19.23 -27.37
CA GLU A 109 31.74 18.55 -27.66
C GLU A 109 31.82 18.14 -29.14
N VAL A 110 32.60 18.95 -29.86
CA VAL A 110 33.53 18.69 -30.98
C VAL A 110 33.34 17.49 -31.91
N GLU A 111 33.17 17.86 -33.18
CA GLU A 111 33.42 17.05 -34.39
C GLU A 111 34.85 16.48 -34.47
N GLN A 112 34.96 15.25 -34.96
CA GLN A 112 36.12 14.80 -35.74
C GLN A 112 35.62 14.05 -36.97
N THR A 113 35.81 14.64 -38.17
CA THR A 113 35.79 13.91 -39.44
C THR A 113 37.01 14.29 -40.31
N HIS A 114 37.97 13.37 -40.28
CA HIS A 114 38.83 12.78 -41.33
C HIS A 114 39.42 13.68 -42.45
N LYS A 115 40.77 13.72 -42.49
CA LYS A 115 41.60 14.15 -43.62
C LYS A 115 41.61 13.10 -44.75
N GLY A 116 41.47 13.54 -45.99
CA GLY A 116 41.86 12.82 -47.20
C GLY A 116 42.61 13.78 -48.13
N HIS A 117 43.82 13.41 -48.52
CA HIS A 117 44.71 14.09 -49.45
C HIS A 117 44.21 13.99 -50.90
#